data_AF-A0A1V6EN75-F1
#
_entry.id   AF-A0A1V6EN75-F1
#
_cell.length_a   1.000
_cell.length_b   1.000
_cell.length_c   1.000
_cell.angle_alpha   90.00
_cell.angle_beta   90.00
_cell.angle_gamma   90.00
#
_symmetry.space_group_name_H-M   'P 1'
#
loop_
_entity.id
_entity.type
_entity.pdbx_description
1 polymer ?
#
loop_
_entity_poly.entity_id
_entity_poly.type
_entity_poly.pdbx_seq_one_letter_code
_entity_poly.pdbx_strand_id
1 'polypeptide(L)'
;MPFAFPSHQGLIAPLWRLKPAWFDIPALFIGAAMPDVVDGTIGVFRGHLGQGLGHSLIALPLLCIPGGLALWWLSRTVARPWNAWKRSGFLARAWNAGLESVHASPAPGTRTHQAARVVISLGLGAFSHLFFDLISHGGFTWFYPWTPKIKLFPAWWYTTWYRLPLPGYNEPYPIGPHFIMWVFLGILGIILLFYPYLRKQYRNS
;
A
#
# COMPACT_ATOMS: atom_id res chain seq x y z
N MET A 1 10.96 1.03 -5.07
CA MET A 1 10.12 1.90 -5.90
C MET A 1 10.04 3.26 -5.22
N PRO A 2 10.56 4.35 -5.80
CA PRO A 2 10.80 5.57 -5.01
C PRO A 2 9.54 6.35 -4.58
N PHE A 3 8.34 6.04 -5.13
CA PHE A 3 7.09 6.70 -4.73
C PHE A 3 5.89 5.74 -4.71
N ALA A 4 5.94 4.70 -3.87
CA ALA A 4 4.85 3.73 -3.70
C ALA A 4 3.70 4.21 -2.78
N PHE A 5 3.86 5.39 -2.16
CA PHE A 5 2.86 5.94 -1.25
C PHE A 5 2.27 7.24 -1.81
N PRO A 6 0.93 7.36 -1.95
CA PRO A 6 -0.12 6.39 -1.61
C PRO A 6 -0.68 5.66 -2.85
N SER A 7 0.15 5.27 -3.82
CA SER A 7 -0.32 4.85 -5.15
C SER A 7 -1.27 3.65 -5.11
N HIS A 8 -0.92 2.61 -4.37
CA HIS A 8 -1.74 1.39 -4.26
C HIS A 8 -2.72 1.45 -3.08
N GLN A 9 -2.35 2.14 -2.00
CA GLN A 9 -3.19 2.29 -0.80
C GLN A 9 -4.40 3.18 -1.05
N GLY A 10 -4.34 4.10 -2.01
CA GLY A 10 -5.48 4.94 -2.36
C GLY A 10 -6.58 4.22 -3.15
N LEU A 11 -6.22 3.15 -3.89
CA LEU A 11 -7.16 2.42 -4.76
C LEU A 11 -8.17 1.58 -3.98
N ILE A 12 -7.81 1.18 -2.76
CA ILE A 12 -8.69 0.49 -1.81
C ILE A 12 -9.58 1.46 -1.01
N ALA A 13 -9.43 2.78 -1.18
CA ALA A 13 -10.24 3.80 -0.49
C ALA A 13 -11.75 3.65 -0.62
N PRO A 14 -12.29 3.32 -1.80
CA PRO A 14 -13.71 3.09 -1.94
C PRO A 14 -14.25 1.97 -1.03
N LEU A 15 -13.47 0.89 -0.82
CA LEU A 15 -13.91 -0.27 -0.05
C LEU A 15 -14.23 0.08 1.41
N TRP A 16 -13.31 0.75 2.11
CA TRP A 16 -13.55 1.13 3.50
C TRP A 16 -14.56 2.25 3.65
N ARG A 17 -14.77 3.09 2.63
CA ARG A 17 -15.82 4.11 2.66
C ARG A 17 -17.21 3.52 2.53
N LEU A 18 -17.36 2.48 1.73
CA LEU A 18 -18.62 1.77 1.55
C LEU A 18 -18.98 0.94 2.78
N LYS A 19 -17.98 0.32 3.44
CA LYS A 19 -18.18 -0.56 4.59
C LYS A 19 -17.14 -0.31 5.71
N PRO A 20 -17.16 0.87 6.38
CA PRO A 20 -16.13 1.22 7.38
C PRO A 20 -16.13 0.31 8.61
N ALA A 21 -17.28 -0.31 8.93
CA ALA A 21 -17.39 -1.25 10.03
C ALA A 21 -16.65 -2.58 9.78
N TRP A 22 -16.31 -2.89 8.53
CA TRP A 22 -15.74 -4.19 8.14
C TRP A 22 -14.21 -4.20 8.19
N PHE A 23 -13.56 -3.01 8.17
CA PHE A 23 -12.12 -2.90 7.98
C PHE A 23 -11.46 -2.01 9.04
N ASP A 24 -10.35 -2.45 9.62
CA ASP A 24 -9.46 -1.55 10.35
C ASP A 24 -8.64 -0.77 9.31
N ILE A 25 -8.90 0.53 9.18
CA ILE A 25 -8.32 1.37 8.12
C ILE A 25 -6.79 1.38 8.21
N PRO A 26 -6.15 1.64 9.37
CA PRO A 26 -4.70 1.55 9.49
C PRO A 26 -4.14 0.21 9.05
N ALA A 27 -4.74 -0.90 9.48
CA ALA A 27 -4.34 -2.25 9.08
C ALA A 27 -4.43 -2.46 7.56
N LEU A 28 -5.48 -1.96 6.91
CA LEU A 28 -5.63 -2.06 5.47
C LEU A 28 -4.52 -1.31 4.70
N PHE A 29 -4.19 -0.08 5.15
CA PHE A 29 -3.08 0.70 4.57
C PHE A 29 -1.71 0.06 4.79
N ILE A 30 -1.47 -0.39 6.02
CA ILE A 30 -0.23 -1.07 6.40
C ILE A 30 -0.08 -2.33 5.56
N GLY A 31 -1.14 -3.15 5.48
CA GLY A 31 -1.17 -4.35 4.66
C GLY A 31 -0.78 -4.05 3.21
N ALA A 32 -1.37 -3.01 2.61
CA ALA A 32 -1.04 -2.60 1.24
C ALA A 32 0.41 -2.13 1.09
N ALA A 33 1.05 -1.57 2.12
CA ALA A 33 2.47 -1.21 2.07
C ALA A 33 3.43 -2.39 2.34
N MET A 34 2.97 -3.47 2.97
CA MET A 34 3.85 -4.53 3.46
C MET A 34 4.67 -5.26 2.38
N PRO A 35 4.16 -5.56 1.18
CA PRO A 35 4.99 -6.18 0.12
C PRO A 35 6.26 -5.40 -0.18
N ASP A 36 6.14 -4.08 -0.29
CA ASP A 36 7.28 -3.17 -0.50
C ASP A 36 8.19 -3.08 0.72
N VAL A 37 7.64 -3.07 1.94
CA VAL A 37 8.44 -3.06 3.17
C VAL A 37 9.30 -4.33 3.28
N VAL A 38 8.72 -5.49 2.97
CA VAL A 38 9.42 -6.79 2.99
C VAL A 38 10.55 -6.78 1.96
N ASP A 39 10.26 -6.45 0.71
CA ASP A 39 11.28 -6.43 -0.34
C ASP A 39 12.31 -5.32 -0.17
N GLY A 40 11.93 -4.17 0.37
CA GLY A 40 12.85 -3.10 0.74
C GLY A 40 13.82 -3.55 1.83
N THR A 41 13.31 -4.21 2.88
CA THR A 41 14.14 -4.76 3.97
C THR A 41 15.10 -5.81 3.43
N ILE A 42 14.62 -6.75 2.63
CA ILE A 42 15.45 -7.78 1.98
C ILE A 42 16.49 -7.13 1.05
N GLY A 43 16.09 -6.11 0.29
CA GLY A 43 16.94 -5.39 -0.65
C GLY A 43 18.11 -4.65 0.02
N VAL A 44 17.89 -4.09 1.22
CA VAL A 44 18.96 -3.50 2.04
C VAL A 44 20.06 -4.54 2.33
N PHE A 45 19.67 -5.76 2.71
CA PHE A 45 20.64 -6.83 2.99
C PHE A 45 21.26 -7.44 1.74
N ARG A 46 20.54 -7.44 0.61
CA ARG A 46 21.06 -7.92 -0.69
C ARG A 46 21.92 -6.90 -1.42
N GLY A 47 21.91 -5.64 -0.98
CA GLY A 47 22.61 -4.53 -1.63
C GLY A 47 21.90 -3.96 -2.86
N HIS A 48 20.69 -4.42 -3.19
CA HIS A 48 19.93 -3.91 -4.32
C HIS A 48 18.41 -4.05 -4.14
N LEU A 49 17.66 -3.08 -4.67
CA LEU A 49 16.20 -3.09 -4.65
C LEU A 49 15.63 -3.92 -5.82
N GLY A 50 14.55 -4.66 -5.56
CA GLY A 50 13.84 -5.44 -6.58
C GLY A 50 12.59 -6.10 -6.02
N GLN A 51 11.65 -6.46 -6.91
CA GLN A 51 10.50 -7.30 -6.54
C GLN A 51 10.99 -8.71 -6.29
N GLY A 52 10.74 -9.23 -5.09
CA GLY A 52 11.27 -10.49 -4.59
C GLY A 52 10.23 -11.27 -3.79
N LEU A 53 10.57 -11.63 -2.55
CA LEU A 53 9.72 -12.45 -1.71
C LEU A 53 8.44 -11.73 -1.31
N GLY A 54 8.52 -10.43 -0.98
CA GLY A 54 7.37 -9.62 -0.55
C GLY A 54 6.24 -9.58 -1.58
N HIS A 55 6.59 -9.68 -2.87
CA HIS A 55 5.65 -9.74 -3.98
C HIS A 55 5.24 -11.19 -4.37
N SER A 56 5.07 -12.06 -3.38
CA SER A 56 4.55 -13.43 -3.57
C SER A 56 3.33 -13.71 -2.70
N LEU A 57 2.43 -14.55 -3.19
CA LEU A 57 1.26 -15.05 -2.44
C LEU A 57 1.66 -15.84 -1.20
N ILE A 58 2.80 -16.53 -1.23
CA ILE A 58 3.31 -17.24 -0.05
C ILE A 58 3.79 -16.25 1.02
N ALA A 59 4.37 -15.11 0.62
CA ALA A 59 4.78 -14.09 1.57
C ALA A 59 3.62 -13.36 2.23
N LEU A 60 2.40 -13.35 1.66
CA LEU A 60 1.23 -12.75 2.32
C LEU A 60 1.01 -13.27 3.74
N PRO A 61 0.74 -14.58 3.94
CA PRO A 61 0.54 -15.11 5.28
C PRO A 61 1.82 -15.23 6.10
N LEU A 62 2.98 -15.43 5.45
CA LEU A 62 4.23 -15.72 6.17
C LEU A 62 5.02 -14.48 6.59
N LEU A 63 4.94 -13.39 5.82
CA LEU A 63 5.76 -12.18 6.01
C LEU A 63 4.90 -10.93 6.13
N CYS A 64 3.98 -10.70 5.19
CA CYS A 64 3.22 -9.45 5.14
C CYS A 64 2.21 -9.34 6.29
N ILE A 65 1.45 -10.40 6.61
CA ILE A 65 0.51 -10.36 7.73
C ILE A 65 1.24 -10.25 9.08
N PRO A 66 2.24 -11.08 9.42
CA PRO A 66 2.96 -10.96 10.68
C PRO A 66 3.71 -9.63 10.82
N GLY A 67 4.45 -9.22 9.79
CA GLY A 67 5.15 -7.93 9.77
C GLY A 67 4.18 -6.75 9.84
N GLY A 68 3.04 -6.87 9.16
CA GLY A 68 1.98 -5.87 9.19
C GLY A 68 1.28 -5.76 10.54
N LEU A 69 1.09 -6.87 11.27
CA LEU A 69 0.60 -6.85 12.66
C LEU A 69 1.57 -6.10 13.58
N ALA A 70 2.88 -6.39 13.45
CA ALA A 70 3.92 -5.70 14.22
C ALA A 70 3.93 -4.20 13.90
N LEU A 71 3.88 -3.83 12.62
CA LEU A 71 3.86 -2.43 12.18
C LEU A 71 2.57 -1.71 12.59
N TRP A 72 1.43 -2.39 12.56
CA TRP A 72 0.14 -1.87 13.02
C TRP A 72 0.17 -1.58 14.53
N TRP A 73 0.67 -2.53 15.32
CA TRP A 73 0.82 -2.35 16.76
C TRP A 73 1.79 -1.21 17.09
N LEU A 74 2.93 -1.16 16.41
CA LEU A 74 3.92 -0.10 16.58
C LEU A 74 3.34 1.26 16.21
N SER A 75 2.67 1.37 15.07
CA SER A 75 2.04 2.62 14.60
C SER A 75 1.03 3.15 15.62
N ARG A 76 0.17 2.27 16.16
CA ARG A 76 -0.77 2.65 17.21
C ARG A 76 -0.06 3.09 18.49
N THR A 77 1.01 2.40 18.89
CA THR A 77 1.76 2.71 20.11
C THR A 77 2.48 4.06 20.00
N VAL A 78 3.17 4.28 18.88
CA VAL A 78 3.92 5.52 18.60
C VAL A 78 2.99 6.72 18.39
N ALA A 79 1.80 6.50 17.84
CA ALA A 79 0.83 7.57 17.62
C ALA A 79 0.11 8.02 18.89
N ARG A 80 0.11 7.25 19.99
CA ARG A 80 -0.59 7.61 21.25
C ARG A 80 -0.31 9.02 21.77
N PRO A 81 0.96 9.48 21.86
CA PRO A 81 1.26 10.83 22.36
C PRO A 81 1.02 11.93 21.33
N TRP A 82 0.69 11.61 20.08
CA TRP A 82 0.54 12.60 19.03
C TRP A 82 -0.81 13.31 19.14
N ASN A 83 -0.78 14.62 18.92
CA ASN A 83 -1.97 15.46 19.00
C ASN A 83 -2.45 15.87 17.60
N ALA A 84 -3.74 16.19 17.50
CA ALA A 84 -4.30 16.78 16.31
C ALA A 84 -3.57 18.09 15.96
N TRP A 85 -3.26 18.26 14.68
CA TRP A 85 -2.69 19.48 14.16
C TRP A 85 -3.76 20.57 14.12
N LYS A 86 -3.56 21.63 14.91
CA LYS A 86 -4.50 22.75 15.08
C LYS A 86 -4.61 23.70 13.87
N ARG A 87 -3.76 23.55 12.85
CA ARG A 87 -3.80 24.42 11.66
C ARG A 87 -5.00 24.09 10.79
N SER A 88 -5.45 25.06 10.00
CA SER A 88 -6.41 24.84 8.93
C SER A 88 -5.70 24.46 7.62
N GLY A 89 -6.43 23.86 6.69
CA GLY A 89 -5.92 23.48 5.37
C GLY A 89 -5.87 21.98 5.13
N PHE A 90 -5.50 21.61 3.90
CA PHE A 90 -5.54 20.23 3.41
C PHE A 90 -4.66 19.28 4.23
N LEU A 91 -3.40 19.65 4.48
CA LEU A 91 -2.44 18.81 5.20
C LEU A 91 -2.87 18.53 6.63
N ALA A 92 -3.37 19.54 7.35
CA ALA A 92 -3.86 19.37 8.72
C ALA A 92 -5.09 18.45 8.76
N ARG A 93 -6.02 18.55 7.79
CA ARG A 93 -7.17 17.64 7.70
C ARG A 93 -6.76 16.20 7.39
N ALA A 94 -5.85 16.01 6.43
CA ALA A 94 -5.33 14.70 6.08
C ALA A 94 -4.60 14.05 7.27
N TRP A 95 -3.74 14.81 7.94
CA TRP A 95 -3.03 14.38 9.16
C TRP A 95 -4.02 13.99 10.26
N ASN A 96 -4.96 14.87 10.60
CA ASN A 96 -5.92 14.63 11.66
C ASN A 96 -6.80 13.41 11.39
N ALA A 97 -7.21 13.18 10.15
CA ALA A 97 -7.98 11.99 9.80
C ALA A 97 -7.15 10.70 9.86
N GLY A 98 -5.88 10.76 9.46
CA GLY A 98 -4.95 9.65 9.64
C GLY A 98 -4.77 9.31 11.12
N LEU A 99 -4.49 10.32 11.94
CA LEU A 99 -4.32 10.19 13.38
C LEU A 99 -5.58 9.64 14.06
N GLU A 100 -6.75 10.18 13.72
CA GLU A 100 -8.05 9.69 14.20
C GLU A 100 -8.26 8.21 13.84
N SER A 101 -7.90 7.80 12.62
CA SER A 101 -8.04 6.39 12.21
C SER A 101 -7.17 5.44 13.04
N VAL A 102 -5.99 5.89 13.49
CA VAL A 102 -5.05 5.12 14.32
C VAL A 102 -5.49 5.11 15.79
N HIS A 103 -6.01 6.24 16.28
CA HIS A 103 -6.53 6.38 17.65
C HIS A 103 -7.88 5.72 17.85
N ALA A 104 -8.69 5.59 16.80
CA ALA A 104 -10.01 5.00 16.87
C ALA A 104 -9.95 3.65 17.60
N SER A 105 -10.70 3.58 18.71
CA SER A 105 -10.91 2.34 19.44
C SER A 105 -11.55 1.33 18.51
N PRO A 106 -11.12 0.07 18.53
CA PRO A 106 -11.78 -0.96 17.74
C PRO A 106 -13.26 -1.04 18.17
N ALA A 107 -14.14 -1.28 17.21
CA ALA A 107 -15.59 -1.28 17.42
C ALA A 107 -16.00 -2.20 18.61
N PRO A 108 -17.09 -1.89 19.32
CA PRO A 108 -17.60 -2.76 20.39
C PRO A 108 -17.79 -4.19 19.87
N GLY A 109 -17.17 -5.15 20.55
CA GLY A 109 -17.11 -6.54 20.12
C GLY A 109 -16.09 -7.34 20.93
N THR A 110 -16.02 -8.64 20.68
CA THR A 110 -15.03 -9.52 21.32
C THR A 110 -13.63 -9.24 20.77
N ARG A 111 -12.60 -9.50 21.60
CA ARG A 111 -11.19 -9.39 21.17
C ARG A 111 -10.89 -10.22 19.91
N THR A 112 -11.55 -11.37 19.76
CA THR A 112 -11.39 -12.27 18.62
C THR A 112 -11.92 -11.65 17.32
N HIS A 113 -13.09 -11.02 17.34
CA HIS A 113 -13.65 -10.34 16.18
C HIS A 113 -12.78 -9.16 15.73
N GLN A 114 -12.23 -8.41 16.69
CA GLN A 114 -11.31 -7.32 16.41
C GLN A 114 -10.00 -7.81 15.78
N ALA A 115 -9.41 -8.87 16.31
CA ALA A 115 -8.21 -9.49 15.75
C ALA A 115 -8.46 -10.00 14.32
N ALA A 116 -9.58 -10.69 14.09
CA ALA A 116 -9.98 -11.16 12.77
C ALA A 116 -10.11 -10.00 11.77
N ARG A 117 -10.77 -8.91 12.16
CA ARG A 117 -10.90 -7.70 11.34
C ARG A 117 -9.54 -7.11 10.97
N VAL A 118 -8.60 -7.02 11.91
CA VAL A 118 -7.23 -6.51 11.64
C VAL A 118 -6.51 -7.44 10.65
N VAL A 119 -6.53 -8.75 10.88
CA VAL A 119 -5.87 -9.73 10.00
C VAL A 119 -6.48 -9.72 8.59
N ILE A 120 -7.80 -9.69 8.47
CA ILE A 120 -8.51 -9.59 7.19
C ILE A 120 -8.14 -8.29 6.48
N SER A 121 -8.08 -7.16 7.21
CA SER A 121 -7.69 -5.87 6.63
C SER A 121 -6.23 -5.90 6.14
N LEU A 122 -5.29 -6.44 6.92
CA LEU A 122 -3.90 -6.60 6.51
C LEU A 122 -3.79 -7.47 5.25
N GLY A 123 -4.46 -8.63 5.25
CA GLY A 123 -4.45 -9.57 4.13
C GLY A 123 -5.05 -8.95 2.87
N LEU A 124 -6.20 -8.28 2.98
CA LEU A 124 -6.85 -7.60 1.86
C LEU A 124 -6.00 -6.45 1.33
N GLY A 125 -5.38 -5.67 2.22
CA GLY A 125 -4.45 -4.60 1.85
C GLY A 125 -3.28 -5.16 1.05
N ALA A 126 -2.57 -6.14 1.59
CA ALA A 126 -1.42 -6.77 0.93
C ALA A 126 -1.82 -7.40 -0.41
N PHE A 127 -2.94 -8.11 -0.45
CA PHE A 127 -3.45 -8.72 -1.68
C PHE A 127 -3.79 -7.66 -2.73
N SER A 128 -4.42 -6.56 -2.33
CA SER A 128 -4.75 -5.47 -3.25
C SER A 128 -3.51 -4.86 -3.88
N HIS A 129 -2.41 -4.72 -3.13
CA HIS A 129 -1.13 -4.27 -3.65
C HIS A 129 -0.63 -5.21 -4.76
N LEU A 130 -0.59 -6.52 -4.49
CA LEU A 130 -0.20 -7.52 -5.50
C LEU A 130 -1.10 -7.50 -6.73
N PHE A 131 -2.41 -7.32 -6.53
CA PHE A 131 -3.38 -7.24 -7.61
C PHE A 131 -3.15 -6.02 -8.51
N PHE A 132 -2.89 -4.85 -7.94
CA PHE A 132 -2.59 -3.65 -8.73
C PHE A 132 -1.19 -3.69 -9.35
N ASP A 133 -0.23 -4.36 -8.72
CA ASP A 133 1.08 -4.65 -9.30
C ASP A 133 0.98 -5.58 -10.51
N LEU A 134 0.11 -6.59 -10.45
CA LEU A 134 -0.19 -7.44 -11.59
C LEU A 134 -0.71 -6.64 -12.78
N ILE A 135 -1.68 -5.73 -12.53
CA ILE A 135 -2.26 -4.89 -13.57
C ILE A 135 -1.22 -3.92 -14.14
N SER A 136 -0.39 -3.32 -13.30
CA SER A 136 0.58 -2.32 -13.75
C SER A 136 1.78 -2.96 -14.44
N HIS A 137 2.33 -4.06 -13.93
CA HIS A 137 3.57 -4.65 -14.43
C HIS A 137 3.39 -5.87 -15.33
N GLY A 138 2.22 -6.51 -15.32
CA GLY A 138 1.89 -7.64 -16.18
C GLY A 138 2.67 -8.92 -15.92
N GLY A 139 3.58 -8.91 -14.96
CA GLY A 139 4.49 -10.00 -14.65
C GLY A 139 4.58 -10.18 -13.15
N PHE A 140 4.18 -11.36 -12.68
CA PHE A 140 4.10 -11.63 -11.25
C PHE A 140 4.58 -13.05 -10.95
N THR A 141 5.37 -13.19 -9.88
CA THR A 141 5.92 -14.48 -9.41
C THR A 141 4.87 -15.34 -8.71
N TRP A 142 3.71 -14.76 -8.36
CA TRP A 142 2.58 -15.40 -7.69
C TRP A 142 3.01 -16.31 -6.53
N PHE A 143 3.12 -17.62 -6.75
CA PHE A 143 3.46 -18.58 -5.69
C PHE A 143 4.97 -18.82 -5.54
N TYR A 144 5.74 -18.67 -6.60
CA TYR A 144 7.11 -19.15 -6.64
C TYR A 144 8.06 -18.01 -7.01
N PRO A 145 8.64 -17.30 -6.02
CA PRO A 145 9.54 -16.17 -6.26
C PRO A 145 10.82 -16.55 -7.01
N TRP A 146 11.13 -17.84 -7.12
CA TRP A 146 12.23 -18.40 -7.92
C TRP A 146 11.85 -18.74 -9.37
N THR A 147 10.57 -18.66 -9.74
CA THR A 147 10.15 -18.91 -11.12
C THR A 147 10.21 -17.64 -11.96
N PRO A 148 10.51 -17.75 -13.28
CA PRO A 148 10.39 -16.62 -14.19
C PRO A 148 9.00 -16.00 -14.13
N LYS A 149 8.92 -14.66 -14.16
CA LYS A 149 7.65 -13.93 -14.16
C LYS A 149 6.78 -14.37 -15.35
N ILE A 150 5.56 -14.79 -15.06
CA ILE A 150 4.56 -15.11 -16.09
C ILE A 150 4.16 -13.80 -16.76
N LYS A 151 4.34 -13.70 -18.09
CA LYS A 151 3.89 -12.54 -18.87
C LYS A 151 2.43 -12.72 -19.26
N LEU A 152 1.53 -11.96 -18.64
CA LEU A 152 0.09 -12.03 -18.90
C LEU A 152 -0.38 -11.12 -20.05
N PHE A 153 0.35 -10.04 -20.33
CA PHE A 153 -0.04 -9.07 -21.36
C PHE A 153 0.68 -9.35 -22.69
N PRO A 154 0.25 -8.73 -23.80
CA PRO A 154 0.93 -8.86 -25.08
C PRO A 154 2.36 -8.29 -25.03
N ALA A 155 3.20 -8.69 -25.98
CA ALA A 155 4.63 -8.32 -26.02
C ALA A 155 4.88 -6.81 -25.95
N TRP A 156 4.02 -5.99 -26.57
CA TRP A 156 4.15 -4.53 -26.57
C TRP A 156 4.08 -3.92 -25.16
N TRP A 157 3.41 -4.59 -24.21
CA TRP A 157 3.30 -4.13 -22.81
C TRP A 157 4.66 -4.07 -22.11
N TYR A 158 5.57 -4.97 -22.49
CA TYR A 158 6.90 -5.10 -21.89
C TYR A 158 7.99 -4.35 -22.67
N THR A 159 7.62 -3.60 -23.70
CA THR A 159 8.58 -2.79 -24.45
C THR A 159 9.16 -1.72 -23.54
N THR A 160 10.49 -1.65 -23.51
CA THR A 160 11.22 -0.61 -22.77
C THR A 160 11.52 0.55 -23.71
N TRP A 161 11.00 1.73 -23.40
CA TRP A 161 11.27 2.96 -24.12
C TRP A 161 12.51 3.69 -23.58
N TYR A 162 12.71 3.62 -22.27
CA TYR A 162 13.83 4.27 -21.60
C TYR A 162 14.28 3.48 -20.37
N ARG A 163 15.54 3.63 -19.97
CA ARG A 163 16.13 2.99 -18.79
C ARG A 163 16.64 4.06 -17.84
N LEU A 164 15.97 4.22 -16.70
CA LEU A 164 16.28 5.25 -15.72
C LEU A 164 17.24 4.70 -14.64
N PRO A 165 18.47 5.22 -14.52
CA PRO A 165 19.34 4.84 -13.41
C PRO A 165 18.74 5.36 -12.10
N LEU A 166 18.43 4.46 -11.18
CA LEU A 166 17.90 4.79 -9.85
C LEU A 166 18.92 4.41 -8.77
N PRO A 167 19.18 5.28 -7.78
CA PRO A 167 20.02 4.91 -6.64
C PRO A 167 19.51 3.64 -5.94
N GLY A 168 20.43 2.72 -5.62
CA GLY A 168 20.11 1.45 -4.94
C GLY A 168 19.55 0.33 -5.83
N TYR A 169 19.42 0.56 -7.14
CA TYR A 169 19.11 -0.50 -8.11
C TYR A 169 20.38 -0.92 -8.84
N ASN A 170 20.62 -2.23 -8.93
CA ASN A 170 21.74 -2.78 -9.72
C ASN A 170 21.53 -2.56 -11.22
N GLU A 171 20.28 -2.63 -11.66
CA GLU A 171 19.90 -2.49 -13.06
C GLU A 171 19.03 -1.23 -13.24
N PRO A 172 19.24 -0.44 -14.31
CA PRO A 172 18.37 0.70 -14.62
C PRO A 172 16.89 0.31 -14.70
N TYR A 173 16.03 1.11 -14.10
CA TYR A 173 14.59 0.87 -14.06
C TYR A 173 13.98 1.04 -15.47
N PRO A 174 13.29 0.02 -16.02
CA PRO A 174 12.68 0.11 -17.34
C PRO A 174 11.44 1.01 -17.29
N ILE A 175 11.38 1.99 -18.19
CA ILE A 175 10.21 2.83 -18.45
C ILE A 175 9.56 2.35 -19.74
N GLY A 176 8.25 2.12 -19.70
CA GLY A 176 7.44 1.59 -20.80
C GLY A 176 5.94 1.77 -20.51
N PRO A 177 5.05 1.03 -21.21
CA PRO A 177 3.61 1.08 -20.95
C PRO A 177 3.22 0.79 -19.50
N HIS A 178 3.91 -0.16 -18.85
CA HIS A 178 3.71 -0.48 -17.43
C HIS A 178 3.92 0.73 -16.52
N PHE A 179 4.87 1.61 -16.86
CA PHE A 179 5.14 2.82 -16.07
C PHE A 179 4.01 3.84 -16.20
N ILE A 180 3.43 4.00 -17.39
CA ILE A 180 2.24 4.85 -17.57
C ILE A 180 1.08 4.32 -16.73
N MET A 181 0.81 3.01 -16.79
CA MET A 181 -0.25 2.39 -16.00
C MET A 181 -0.01 2.59 -14.50
N TRP A 182 1.22 2.41 -14.04
CA TRP A 182 1.62 2.65 -12.66
C TRP A 182 1.37 4.12 -12.23
N VAL A 183 1.79 5.10 -13.04
CA VAL A 183 1.53 6.54 -12.79
C VAL A 183 0.04 6.82 -12.75
N PHE A 184 -0.73 6.30 -13.71
CA PHE A 184 -2.18 6.48 -13.76
C PHE A 184 -2.86 5.94 -12.50
N LEU A 185 -2.55 4.71 -12.11
CA LEU A 185 -3.07 4.08 -10.88
C LEU A 185 -2.66 4.86 -9.64
N GLY A 186 -1.43 5.39 -9.59
CA GLY A 186 -0.97 6.22 -8.49
C GLY A 186 -1.74 7.53 -8.35
N ILE A 187 -1.95 8.25 -9.46
CA ILE A 187 -2.77 9.47 -9.49
C ILE A 187 -4.21 9.16 -9.08
N LEU A 188 -4.79 8.08 -9.61
CA LEU A 188 -6.14 7.64 -9.25
C LEU A 188 -6.23 7.32 -7.75
N GLY A 189 -5.25 6.61 -7.20
CA GLY A 189 -5.16 6.32 -5.77
C GLY A 189 -5.11 7.58 -4.91
N ILE A 190 -4.24 8.54 -5.26
CA ILE A 190 -4.14 9.85 -4.58
C ILE A 190 -5.49 10.57 -4.61
N ILE A 191 -6.13 10.66 -5.78
CA ILE A 191 -7.43 11.31 -5.93
C ILE A 191 -8.47 10.60 -5.07
N LEU A 192 -8.61 9.28 -5.21
CA LEU A 192 -9.57 8.50 -4.45
C LEU A 192 -9.35 8.70 -2.95
N LEU A 193 -8.11 8.65 -2.47
CA LEU A 193 -7.78 8.85 -1.06
C LEU A 193 -8.13 10.26 -0.56
N PHE A 194 -7.75 11.29 -1.30
CA PHE A 194 -7.79 12.66 -0.80
C PHE A 194 -9.01 13.49 -1.22
N TYR A 195 -9.79 13.02 -2.20
CA TYR A 195 -10.96 13.72 -2.73
C TYR A 195 -11.96 14.21 -1.66
N PRO A 196 -12.31 13.43 -0.62
CA PRO A 196 -13.22 13.93 0.42
C PRO A 196 -12.69 15.14 1.19
N TYR A 197 -11.37 15.22 1.38
CA TYR A 197 -10.71 16.31 2.12
C TYR A 197 -10.54 17.57 1.27
N LEU A 198 -10.52 17.42 -0.06
CA LEU A 198 -10.59 18.54 -1.00
C LEU A 198 -12.02 19.11 -1.04
N ARG A 199 -13.05 18.25 -1.14
CA ARG A 199 -14.46 18.69 -1.23
C ARG A 199 -14.97 19.37 0.04
N LYS A 200 -14.54 18.96 1.23
CA LYS A 200 -14.94 19.61 2.50
C LYS A 200 -14.45 21.07 2.61
N GLN A 201 -13.37 21.44 1.92
CA GLN A 201 -12.87 22.82 1.92
C GLN A 201 -13.85 23.77 1.23
N TYR A 202 -14.40 23.35 0.09
CA TYR A 202 -15.35 24.15 -0.71
C TYR A 202 -16.71 24.37 -0.05
N ARG A 203 -17.07 23.59 0.98
CA ARG A 203 -18.37 23.73 1.67
C ARG A 203 -18.30 24.63 2.91
N ASN A 204 -17.10 24.91 3.41
CA ASN A 204 -16.88 25.70 4.63
C ASN A 204 -16.20 27.05 4.34
N SER A 205 -16.04 27.40 3.06
CA SER A 205 -15.56 28.68 2.54
C SER A 205 -16.70 29.39 1.82
#